data_AF-A0A0F9D570-F1
#
_entry.id   AF-A0A0F9D570-F1
#
_cell.length_a   1.000
_cell.length_b   1.000
_cell.length_c   1.000
_cell.angle_alpha   90.00
_cell.angle_beta   90.00
_cell.angle_gamma   90.00
#
_symmetry.space_group_name_H-M   'P 1'
#
loop_
_entity.id
_entity.type
_entity.pdbx_description
1 polymer ?
#
loop_
_entity_poly.entity_id
_entity_poly.type
_entity_poly.pdbx_seq_one_letter_code
_entity_poly.pdbx_strand_id
1 'polypeptide(L)'
;MPSKVVAAVLEADAAVIAAERENSAVLAKSMTIDNKAGGGDRVIQIQDVFTAAVTDGNDSPTEQEVDRYKITAIQGDIITLNEQDLKGVKCLGAMKVYSDVADASCYITVGYEHED
;
A
#
# COMPACT_ATOMS: atom_id res chain seq x y z
N MET A 1 12.68 -10.68 -3.95
CA MET A 1 11.62 -9.82 -3.42
C MET A 1 10.91 -9.15 -4.59
N PRO A 2 9.63 -9.43 -4.84
CA PRO A 2 8.84 -8.73 -5.86
C PRO A 2 8.69 -7.25 -5.52
N SER A 3 8.54 -6.43 -6.55
CA SER A 3 8.19 -5.01 -6.41
C SER A 3 7.23 -4.60 -7.51
N LYS A 4 6.42 -3.58 -7.23
CA LYS A 4 5.49 -3.01 -8.21
C LYS A 4 5.62 -1.49 -8.20
N VAL A 5 5.68 -0.91 -9.39
CA VAL A 5 5.68 0.54 -9.62
C VAL A 5 4.29 0.95 -10.09
N VAL A 6 3.74 1.99 -9.50
CA VAL A 6 2.43 2.54 -9.83
C VAL A 6 2.50 4.06 -9.81
N ALA A 7 1.62 4.72 -10.56
CA ALA A 7 1.42 6.16 -10.43
C ALA A 7 0.60 6.47 -9.16
N ALA A 8 0.72 7.69 -8.65
CA ALA A 8 -0.19 8.17 -7.61
C ALA A 8 -1.62 8.25 -8.16
N VAL A 9 -2.52 7.50 -7.52
CA VAL A 9 -3.94 7.39 -7.89
C VAL A 9 -4.78 7.61 -6.64
N LEU A 10 -6.04 8.00 -6.80
CA LEU A 10 -6.97 8.14 -5.68
C LEU A 10 -7.33 6.78 -5.07
N GLU A 11 -7.84 6.79 -3.84
CA GLU A 11 -8.28 5.59 -3.11
C GLU A 11 -9.27 4.72 -3.91
N ALA A 12 -10.23 5.35 -4.60
CA ALA A 12 -11.20 4.65 -5.44
C ALA A 12 -10.57 3.83 -6.57
N ASP A 13 -9.35 4.18 -6.97
CA ASP A 13 -8.55 3.53 -8.02
C ASP A 13 -7.28 2.90 -7.44
N ALA A 14 -7.24 2.65 -6.13
CA ALA A 14 -6.05 2.21 -5.42
C ALA A 14 -5.39 1.00 -6.09
N ALA A 15 -4.09 1.11 -6.34
CA ALA A 15 -3.38 0.10 -7.09
C ALA A 15 -3.03 -1.10 -6.21
N VAL A 16 -3.45 -2.30 -6.62
CA VAL A 16 -3.10 -3.55 -5.93
C VAL A 16 -1.61 -3.84 -6.12
N ILE A 17 -0.83 -3.81 -5.04
CA ILE A 17 0.61 -4.14 -5.02
C ILE A 17 0.80 -5.65 -4.90
N ALA A 18 0.09 -6.27 -3.96
CA ALA A 18 0.06 -7.70 -3.75
C ALA A 18 -1.39 -8.15 -3.59
N ALA A 19 -1.79 -9.20 -4.30
CA ALA A 19 -3.08 -9.81 -4.12
C ALA A 19 -3.13 -10.58 -2.79
N GLU A 20 -4.33 -10.75 -2.26
CA GLU A 20 -4.57 -11.63 -1.11
C GLU A 20 -4.10 -13.06 -1.42
N ARG A 21 -3.55 -13.73 -0.40
CA ARG A 21 -3.20 -15.14 -0.44
C ARG A 21 -3.66 -15.80 0.85
N GLU A 22 -4.34 -16.93 0.72
CA GLU A 22 -4.86 -17.68 1.86
C GLU A 22 -3.76 -18.02 2.87
N ASN A 23 -4.04 -17.79 4.16
CA ASN A 23 -3.12 -18.05 5.28
C ASN A 23 -1.76 -17.36 5.17
N SER A 24 -1.65 -16.26 4.42
CA SER A 24 -0.41 -15.52 4.27
C SER A 24 -0.66 -14.03 4.47
N ALA A 25 0.32 -13.34 5.04
CA ALA A 25 0.30 -11.90 5.17
C ALA A 25 1.31 -11.24 4.23
N VAL A 26 1.01 -10.04 3.77
CA VAL A 26 1.91 -9.22 2.95
C VAL A 26 2.65 -8.23 3.83
N LEU A 27 3.98 -8.32 3.84
CA LEU A 27 4.86 -7.39 4.53
C LEU A 27 5.45 -6.38 3.55
N ALA A 28 5.32 -5.09 3.84
CA ALA A 28 6.04 -4.06 3.08
C ALA A 28 7.50 -4.05 3.52
N LYS A 29 8.42 -4.07 2.56
CA LYS A 29 9.87 -4.22 2.80
C LYS A 29 10.67 -3.06 2.26
N SER A 30 10.21 -2.45 1.19
CA SER A 30 10.76 -1.19 0.70
C SER A 30 9.68 -0.36 0.06
N MET A 31 9.87 0.96 0.09
CA MET A 31 9.01 1.88 -0.61
C MET A 31 9.83 3.05 -1.12
N THR A 32 9.71 3.34 -2.41
CA THR A 32 10.30 4.55 -3.00
C THR A 32 9.18 5.38 -3.59
N ILE A 33 9.12 6.66 -3.21
CA ILE A 33 8.18 7.63 -3.75
C ILE A 33 8.98 8.68 -4.49
N ASP A 34 8.88 8.69 -5.81
CA ASP A 34 9.46 9.73 -6.67
C ASP A 34 8.38 10.77 -6.97
N ASN A 35 8.41 11.87 -6.20
CA ASN A 35 7.53 13.03 -6.42
C ASN A 35 8.30 14.20 -7.03
N LYS A 36 9.42 13.93 -7.71
CA LYS A 36 10.31 14.96 -8.22
C LYS A 36 9.67 15.80 -9.33
N ALA A 37 8.86 15.16 -10.16
CA ALA A 37 8.11 15.79 -11.25
C ALA A 37 6.63 16.02 -10.92
N GLY A 38 6.21 15.75 -9.68
CA GLY A 38 4.82 15.88 -9.28
C GLY A 38 4.30 17.31 -9.30
N GLY A 39 2.98 17.45 -9.39
CA GLY A 39 2.29 18.74 -9.39
C GLY A 39 2.16 19.40 -8.02
N GLY A 40 2.59 18.73 -6.93
CA GLY A 40 2.57 19.25 -5.56
C GLY A 40 2.88 18.14 -4.55
N ASP A 41 2.83 18.47 -3.27
CA ASP A 41 3.01 17.49 -2.19
C ASP A 41 1.92 16.41 -2.25
N ARG A 42 2.28 15.18 -1.90
CA ARG A 42 1.38 14.02 -1.95
C ARG A 42 1.40 13.27 -0.63
N VAL A 43 0.24 12.79 -0.21
CA VAL A 43 0.10 11.88 0.92
C VAL A 43 -0.13 10.48 0.36
N ILE A 44 0.88 9.62 0.50
CA ILE A 44 0.81 8.24 0.05
C ILE A 44 0.43 7.32 1.21
N GLN A 45 -0.46 6.38 0.95
CA GLN A 45 -1.00 5.45 1.93
C GLN A 45 -0.94 4.01 1.44
N ILE A 46 -0.64 3.09 2.36
CA ILE A 46 -0.76 1.64 2.14
C ILE A 46 -2.02 1.18 2.87
N GLN A 47 -2.91 0.52 2.12
CA GLN A 47 -4.18 -0.01 2.60
C GLN A 47 -4.14 -1.53 2.60
N ASP A 48 -4.66 -2.12 3.67
CA ASP A 48 -4.94 -3.55 3.79
C ASP A 48 -6.41 -3.80 3.49
N VAL A 49 -6.67 -4.64 2.50
CA VAL A 49 -8.03 -5.01 2.09
C VAL A 49 -8.21 -6.50 2.28
N PHE A 50 -9.03 -6.88 3.25
CA PHE A 50 -9.19 -8.29 3.64
C PHE A 50 -10.65 -8.60 3.96
N THR A 51 -11.06 -9.83 3.69
CA THR A 51 -12.35 -10.35 4.19
C THR A 51 -12.06 -11.24 5.39
N ALA A 52 -12.61 -10.90 6.55
CA ALA A 52 -12.44 -11.72 7.74
C ALA A 52 -13.02 -13.12 7.52
N ALA A 53 -12.35 -14.15 8.03
CA ALA A 53 -12.90 -15.50 8.01
C ALA A 53 -14.25 -15.56 8.73
N VAL A 54 -15.16 -16.39 8.23
CA VAL A 54 -16.41 -16.74 8.93
C VAL A 54 -16.02 -17.30 10.30
N THR A 55 -16.41 -16.61 11.36
CA THR A 55 -16.35 -17.15 12.73
C THR A 55 -17.77 -17.52 13.15
N ASP A 56 -17.92 -18.53 14.02
CA ASP A 56 -19.21 -19.06 14.48
C ASP A 56 -20.18 -17.91 14.88
N GLY A 57 -21.12 -17.58 13.99
CA GLY A 57 -22.14 -16.55 14.22
C GLY A 57 -22.15 -15.36 13.25
N ASN A 58 -21.20 -15.23 12.31
CA ASN A 58 -21.28 -14.24 11.24
C ASN A 58 -21.28 -14.90 9.85
N ASP A 59 -22.46 -15.21 9.34
CA ASP A 59 -22.67 -15.94 8.08
C ASP A 59 -22.35 -15.11 6.81
N SER A 60 -21.99 -13.83 6.96
CA SER A 60 -21.71 -12.93 5.83
C SER A 60 -20.61 -11.91 6.17
N PRO A 61 -19.35 -12.35 6.29
CA PRO A 61 -18.22 -11.43 6.46
C PRO A 61 -18.12 -10.51 5.23
N THR A 62 -17.91 -9.23 5.50
CA THR A 62 -17.71 -8.19 4.47
C THR A 62 -16.24 -7.84 4.37
N GLU A 63 -15.83 -7.40 3.18
CA GLU A 63 -14.50 -6.80 2.97
C GLU A 63 -14.28 -5.64 3.96
N GLN A 64 -13.07 -5.55 4.49
CA GLN A 64 -12.61 -4.50 5.38
C GLN A 64 -11.41 -3.82 4.74
N GLU A 65 -11.40 -2.50 4.76
CA GLU A 65 -10.28 -1.68 4.28
C GLU A 65 -9.68 -0.93 5.48
N VAL A 66 -8.37 -1.10 5.70
CA VAL A 66 -7.65 -0.51 6.83
C VAL A 66 -6.35 0.11 6.35
N ASP A 67 -6.18 1.42 6.57
CA ASP A 67 -4.91 2.08 6.31
C ASP A 67 -3.85 1.62 7.32
N ARG A 68 -2.75 1.06 6.81
CA ARG A 68 -1.63 0.53 7.62
C ARG A 68 -0.46 1.49 7.70
N TYR A 69 -0.31 2.38 6.71
CA TYR A 69 0.82 3.30 6.64
C TYR A 69 0.43 4.58 5.90
N LYS A 70 1.06 5.69 6.28
CA LYS A 70 0.87 7.00 5.66
C LYS A 70 2.16 7.81 5.72
N ILE A 71 2.51 8.45 4.61
CA ILE A 71 3.66 9.36 4.53
C ILE A 71 3.38 10.51 3.57
N THR A 72 3.96 11.67 3.86
CA THR A 72 3.95 12.82 2.95
C THR A 72 5.22 12.83 2.10
N ALA A 73 5.06 12.84 0.77
CA ALA A 73 6.11 13.04 -0.21
C ALA A 73 6.08 14.48 -0.71
N ILE A 74 7.14 15.23 -0.42
CA ILE A 74 7.27 16.65 -0.82
C ILE A 74 7.54 16.75 -2.32
N GLN A 75 6.95 17.75 -2.97
CA GLN A 75 7.21 18.04 -4.37
C GLN A 75 8.69 18.32 -4.61
N GLY A 76 9.26 17.71 -5.66
CA GLY A 76 10.67 17.90 -6.02
C GLY A 76 11.64 16.96 -5.31
N ASP A 77 11.13 16.04 -4.49
CA ASP A 77 11.93 15.10 -3.70
C ASP A 77 11.66 13.63 -4.06
N ILE A 78 12.58 12.77 -3.65
CA ILE A 78 12.46 11.31 -3.73
C ILE A 78 12.68 10.73 -2.33
N ILE A 79 11.64 10.10 -1.78
CA ILE A 79 11.71 9.43 -0.49
C ILE A 79 11.98 7.95 -0.74
N THR A 80 12.93 7.37 -0.01
CA THR A 80 13.15 5.92 0.03
C THR A 80 13.07 5.43 1.47
N LEU A 81 12.20 4.45 1.69
CA LEU A 81 11.95 3.80 2.97
C LEU A 81 12.44 2.35 2.85
N ASN A 82 13.14 1.91 3.88
CA ASN A 82 13.64 0.54 4.00
C ASN A 82 12.76 -0.30 4.95
N GLU A 83 13.16 -1.54 5.20
CA GLU A 83 12.43 -2.47 6.06
C GLU A 83 12.26 -1.96 7.50
N GLN A 84 13.22 -1.19 8.01
CA GLN A 84 13.14 -0.62 9.36
C GLN A 84 12.10 0.51 9.42
N ASP A 85 12.03 1.35 8.39
CA ASP A 85 11.05 2.43 8.29
C ASP A 85 9.61 1.91 8.13
N LEU A 86 9.48 0.76 7.47
CA LEU A 86 8.21 0.06 7.21
C LEU A 86 7.91 -1.04 8.24
N LYS A 87 8.66 -1.07 9.35
CA LYS A 87 8.49 -2.10 10.37
C LYS A 87 7.07 -2.08 10.93
N GLY A 88 6.37 -3.20 10.80
CA GLY A 88 5.00 -3.36 11.28
C GLY A 88 3.91 -3.06 10.25
N VAL A 89 4.28 -2.61 9.03
CA VAL A 89 3.34 -2.52 7.90
C VAL A 89 3.06 -3.93 7.37
N LYS A 90 2.01 -4.54 7.93
CA LYS A 90 1.54 -5.89 7.64
C LYS A 90 0.09 -5.82 7.16
N CYS A 91 -0.17 -6.31 5.96
CA CYS A 91 -1.50 -6.47 5.40
C CYS A 91 -1.92 -7.93 5.51
N LEU A 92 -3.12 -8.20 6.04
CA LEU A 92 -3.64 -9.56 6.19
C LEU A 92 -4.30 -10.05 4.89
N GLY A 93 -4.74 -9.13 4.03
CA GLY A 93 -5.28 -9.44 2.71
C GLY A 93 -4.46 -8.82 1.60
N ALA A 94 -5.13 -8.19 0.64
CA ALA A 94 -4.50 -7.48 -0.46
C ALA A 94 -3.86 -6.17 0.04
N MET A 95 -2.61 -5.94 -0.36
CA MET A 95 -1.93 -4.68 -0.15
C MET A 95 -2.24 -3.75 -1.32
N LYS A 96 -2.96 -2.66 -1.08
CA LYS A 96 -3.17 -1.58 -2.04
C LYS A 96 -2.35 -0.35 -1.66
N VAL A 97 -2.05 0.48 -2.65
CA VAL A 97 -1.42 1.80 -2.42
C VAL A 97 -2.19 2.87 -3.16
N TYR A 98 -2.34 4.03 -2.53
CA TYR A 98 -3.03 5.19 -3.12
C TYR A 98 -2.44 6.50 -2.59
N SER A 99 -2.88 7.61 -3.19
CA SER A 99 -2.56 8.98 -2.82
C SER A 99 -3.83 9.77 -2.54
N ASP A 100 -3.70 10.82 -1.76
CA ASP A 100 -4.72 11.87 -1.59
C ASP A 100 -5.13 12.58 -2.90
N VAL A 101 -4.23 12.68 -3.87
CA VAL A 101 -4.47 13.30 -5.19
C VAL A 101 -3.83 12.45 -6.28
N ALA A 102 -4.56 12.16 -7.36
CA ALA A 102 -4.00 11.48 -8.53
C ALA A 102 -2.93 12.35 -9.22
N ASP A 103 -1.78 11.76 -9.50
CA ASP A 103 -0.66 12.42 -10.18
C ASP A 103 0.17 11.41 -10.97
N ALA A 104 0.07 11.48 -12.29
CA ALA A 104 0.82 10.61 -13.20
C ALA A 104 2.33 10.88 -13.21
N SER A 105 2.79 11.97 -12.58
CA SER A 105 4.20 12.33 -12.45
C SER A 105 4.77 12.02 -11.06
N CYS A 106 3.97 11.45 -10.17
CA CYS A 106 4.40 10.90 -8.89
C CYS A 106 4.37 9.37 -8.96
N TYR A 107 5.52 8.72 -8.81
CA TYR A 107 5.65 7.28 -8.92
C TYR A 107 5.93 6.64 -7.57
N ILE A 108 5.23 5.56 -7.27
CA ILE A 108 5.34 4.81 -6.02
C ILE A 108 5.79 3.40 -6.37
N THR A 109 6.93 3.01 -5.82
CA THR A 109 7.47 1.65 -5.92
C THR A 109 7.35 1.00 -4.56
N VAL A 110 6.70 -0.15 -4.47
CA VAL A 110 6.60 -0.92 -3.21
C VAL A 110 7.21 -2.30 -3.42
N GLY A 111 8.23 -2.62 -2.62
CA GLY A 111 8.78 -3.97 -2.48
C GLY A 111 8.10 -4.70 -1.33
N TYR A 112 7.73 -5.96 -1.55
CA TYR A 112 6.94 -6.73 -0.59
C TYR A 112 7.39 -8.19 -0.51
N GLU A 113 6.96 -8.86 0.57
CA GLU A 113 7.17 -10.28 0.81
C GLU A 113 5.90 -10.90 1.38
N HIS A 114 5.65 -12.17 1.05
CA HIS A 114 4.62 -12.98 1.68
C HIS A 114 5.23 -13.73 2.87
N GLU A 115 4.64 -13.55 4.05
CA GLU A 115 4.92 -14.32 5.26
C GLU A 115 3.83 -15.39 5.39
N ASP A 116 4.25 -16.67 5.48
CA ASP A 116 3.40 -17.84 5.71
C ASP A 116 3.39 -18.21 7.21
#